data_AF-A0AAW6ESU0-F1
#
_entry.id   AF-A0AAW6ESU0-F1
#
_cell.length_a   1.000
_cell.length_b   1.000
_cell.length_c   1.000
_cell.angle_alpha   90.00
_cell.angle_beta   90.00
_cell.angle_gamma   90.00
#
_symmetry.space_group_name_H-M   'P 1'
#
loop_
_entity.id
_entity.type
_entity.pdbx_description
1 polymer ?
#
loop_
_entity_poly.entity_id
_entity_poly.type
_entity_poly.pdbx_seq_one_letter_code
_entity_poly.pdbx_strand_id
1 'polypeptide(L)'
;MEIYLPKIIANSPTKLPILEKTILYYIIDKAFKSKNENTKNLSLEININEIIEIIKNTSIECIDVVFQTKQAINNLKNIKLSLVDNGFHIKLKPIENISLYASTVYVDLNPIVIEYLDQILFGNYIKFDLLKNSIVNKTKTFI
;
A
#
# COMPACT_ATOMS: atom_id res chain seq x y z
N MET A 1 2.08 -13.64 -1.07
CA MET A 1 2.64 -12.69 -2.06
C MET A 1 3.48 -11.70 -1.29
N GLU A 2 4.80 -11.76 -1.44
CA GLU A 2 5.71 -10.85 -0.72
C GLU A 2 5.84 -9.52 -1.47
N ILE A 3 5.74 -8.42 -0.72
CA ILE A 3 5.95 -7.06 -1.21
C ILE A 3 6.99 -6.32 -0.37
N TYR A 4 7.52 -5.24 -0.94
CA TYR A 4 8.46 -4.35 -0.27
C TYR A 4 7.75 -3.07 0.16
N LEU A 5 7.73 -2.79 1.47
CA LEU A 5 7.12 -1.57 2.01
C LEU A 5 8.17 -0.72 2.72
N PRO A 6 8.20 0.60 2.51
CA PRO A 6 9.04 1.50 3.30
C PRO A 6 8.71 1.32 4.78
N LYS A 7 9.75 1.19 5.65
CA LYS A 7 9.51 0.94 7.08
C LYS A 7 8.63 2.00 7.73
N ILE A 8 8.80 3.25 7.32
CA ILE A 8 8.03 4.38 7.84
C ILE A 8 6.52 4.24 7.58
N ILE A 9 6.14 3.71 6.42
CA ILE A 9 4.74 3.47 6.07
C ILE A 9 4.20 2.26 6.85
N ALA A 10 4.99 1.18 6.91
CA ALA A 10 4.60 -0.03 7.62
C ALA A 10 4.41 0.19 9.14
N ASN A 11 5.25 1.04 9.73
CA ASN A 11 5.21 1.39 11.15
C ASN A 11 4.28 2.57 11.46
N SER A 12 3.54 3.06 10.46
CA SER A 12 2.55 4.12 10.66
C SER A 12 1.54 3.71 11.74
N PRO A 13 1.32 4.50 12.82
CA PRO A 13 0.27 4.23 13.81
C PRO A 13 -1.16 4.33 13.26
N THR A 14 -1.36 4.66 11.98
CA THR A 14 -2.69 4.73 11.38
C THR A 14 -3.36 3.35 11.44
N LYS A 15 -4.48 3.27 12.17
CA LYS A 15 -5.38 2.12 12.15
C LYS A 15 -6.20 2.14 10.87
N LEU A 16 -5.94 1.21 9.97
CA LEU A 16 -6.72 0.97 8.76
C LEU A 16 -7.47 -0.35 8.89
N PRO A 17 -8.71 -0.44 8.39
CA PRO A 17 -9.34 -1.75 8.25
C PRO A 17 -8.51 -2.62 7.28
N ILE A 18 -8.57 -3.94 7.48
CA ILE A 18 -7.60 -4.87 6.90
C ILE A 18 -7.63 -4.88 5.37
N LEU A 19 -8.81 -4.67 4.76
CA LEU A 19 -8.97 -4.58 3.31
C LEU A 19 -8.28 -3.34 2.75
N GLU A 20 -8.61 -2.15 3.28
CA GLU A 20 -7.99 -0.89 2.88
C GLU A 20 -6.47 -0.93 3.07
N LYS A 21 -6.00 -1.50 4.17
CA LYS A 21 -4.57 -1.72 4.41
C LYS A 21 -3.93 -2.59 3.32
N THR A 22 -4.55 -3.71 2.99
CA THR A 22 -4.07 -4.65 1.96
C THR A 22 -3.99 -3.97 0.60
N ILE A 23 -5.05 -3.25 0.21
CA ILE A 23 -5.11 -2.55 -1.08
C ILE A 23 -4.10 -1.40 -1.12
N LEU A 24 -3.99 -0.61 -0.05
CA LEU A 24 -3.00 0.48 0.03
C LEU A 24 -1.57 -0.05 -0.10
N TYR A 25 -1.24 -1.13 0.61
CA TYR A 25 0.09 -1.72 0.55
C TYR A 25 0.41 -2.31 -0.82
N TYR A 26 -0.59 -2.90 -1.46
CA TYR A 26 -0.46 -3.35 -2.84
C TYR A 26 -0.21 -2.19 -3.83
N ILE A 27 -0.95 -1.09 -3.69
CA ILE A 27 -0.74 0.14 -4.48
C ILE A 27 0.69 0.65 -4.30
N ILE A 28 1.20 0.68 -3.06
CA ILE A 28 2.55 1.17 -2.74
C ILE A 28 3.64 0.27 -3.37
N ASP A 29 3.47 -1.04 -3.35
CA ASP A 29 4.39 -1.97 -3.99
C ASP A 29 4.36 -1.84 -5.52
N LYS A 30 3.17 -1.72 -6.11
CA LYS A 30 3.01 -1.48 -7.55
C LYS A 30 3.61 -0.14 -7.97
N ALA A 31 3.48 0.89 -7.13
CA ALA A 31 4.11 2.18 -7.32
C ALA A 31 5.63 2.06 -7.34
N PHE A 32 6.21 1.38 -6.36
CA PHE A 32 7.65 1.17 -6.29
C PHE A 32 8.18 0.46 -7.56
N LYS A 33 7.48 -0.58 -8.02
CA LYS A 33 7.84 -1.33 -9.24
C LYS A 33 7.72 -0.54 -10.54
N SER A 34 6.83 0.46 -10.57
CA SER A 34 6.60 1.33 -11.74
C SER A 34 7.40 2.63 -11.69
N LYS A 35 8.10 2.91 -10.58
CA LYS A 35 8.86 4.15 -10.38
C LYS A 35 10.19 4.07 -11.12
N ASN A 36 10.58 5.18 -11.76
CA ASN A 36 11.94 5.40 -12.26
C ASN A 36 12.65 6.46 -11.40
N GLU A 37 13.98 6.57 -11.49
CA GLU A 37 14.81 7.44 -10.62
C GLU A 37 14.38 8.92 -10.60
N ASN A 38 13.71 9.41 -11.65
CA ASN A 38 13.29 10.81 -11.78
C ASN A 38 11.78 11.06 -11.56
N THR A 39 11.02 10.06 -11.12
CA THR A 39 9.57 10.18 -10.96
C THR A 39 9.21 11.03 -9.75
N LYS A 40 8.76 12.27 -9.99
CA LYS A 40 8.22 13.18 -8.95
C LYS A 40 6.71 13.06 -8.75
N ASN A 41 5.99 12.71 -9.81
CA ASN A 41 4.56 12.42 -9.81
C ASN A 41 4.36 11.01 -10.34
N LEU A 42 3.52 10.22 -9.67
CA LEU A 42 3.27 8.84 -10.05
C LEU A 42 1.78 8.56 -10.07
N SER A 43 1.29 8.34 -11.28
CA SER A 43 -0.07 7.88 -11.56
C SER A 43 -0.02 6.40 -11.94
N LEU A 44 -0.93 5.60 -11.38
CA LEU A 44 -1.04 4.18 -11.63
C LEU A 44 -2.41 3.84 -12.21
N GLU A 45 -2.39 2.87 -13.11
CA GLU A 45 -3.58 2.18 -13.58
C GLU A 45 -3.55 0.73 -13.08
N ILE A 46 -4.60 0.34 -12.37
CA ILE A 46 -4.69 -0.99 -11.76
C ILE A 46 -6.01 -1.61 -12.18
N ASN A 47 -5.97 -2.79 -12.80
CA ASN A 47 -7.20 -3.53 -13.08
C ASN A 47 -7.81 -3.99 -11.75
N ILE A 48 -9.08 -3.65 -11.49
CA ILE A 48 -9.74 -4.01 -10.23
C ILE A 48 -9.78 -5.54 -10.01
N ASN A 49 -9.82 -6.34 -11.09
CA ASN A 49 -9.80 -7.79 -10.97
C ASN A 49 -8.51 -8.31 -10.34
N GLU A 50 -7.38 -7.65 -10.56
CA GLU A 50 -6.09 -7.97 -9.92
C GLU A 50 -6.19 -7.78 -8.39
N ILE A 51 -6.83 -6.68 -7.95
CA ILE A 51 -7.05 -6.41 -6.53
C ILE A 51 -8.01 -7.44 -5.93
N ILE A 52 -9.09 -7.77 -6.64
CA ILE A 52 -10.07 -8.77 -6.22
C ILE A 52 -9.41 -10.15 -6.07
N GLU A 53 -8.55 -10.55 -7.01
CA GLU A 53 -7.81 -11.81 -6.93
C GLU A 53 -6.86 -11.85 -5.74
N ILE A 54 -6.16 -10.75 -5.44
CA ILE A 54 -5.33 -10.66 -4.24
C ILE A 54 -6.18 -10.88 -2.99
N ILE A 55 -7.33 -10.20 -2.88
CA ILE A 55 -8.21 -10.30 -1.71
C ILE A 55 -8.78 -11.71 -1.58
N LYS A 56 -9.23 -12.34 -2.66
CA LYS A 56 -9.72 -13.73 -2.67
C LYS A 56 -8.69 -14.73 -2.16
N ASN A 57 -7.40 -14.46 -2.39
CA ASN A 57 -6.31 -15.33 -1.95
C ASN A 57 -5.78 -14.96 -0.55
N THR A 58 -6.32 -13.91 0.08
CA THR A 58 -5.97 -13.57 1.46
C THR A 58 -6.80 -14.36 2.46
N SER A 59 -6.36 -14.40 3.71
CA SER A 59 -7.15 -14.95 4.83
C SER A 59 -8.25 -13.99 5.34
N ILE A 60 -8.62 -12.96 4.57
CA ILE A 60 -9.62 -11.97 4.98
C ILE A 60 -11.01 -12.54 4.72
N GLU A 61 -11.86 -12.55 5.74
CA GLU A 61 -13.26 -12.95 5.59
C GLU A 61 -14.05 -11.89 4.81
N CYS A 62 -14.54 -12.27 3.63
CA CYS A 62 -15.33 -11.41 2.75
C CYS A 62 -16.61 -12.12 2.31
N ILE A 63 -17.77 -11.53 2.61
CA ILE A 63 -19.08 -12.06 2.19
C ILE A 63 -19.31 -11.79 0.70
N ASP A 64 -19.04 -10.55 0.26
CA ASP A 64 -19.06 -10.15 -1.15
C ASP A 64 -17.75 -9.42 -1.44
N VAL A 65 -16.77 -10.17 -1.94
CA VAL A 65 -15.43 -9.65 -2.23
C VAL A 65 -15.46 -8.52 -3.26
N VAL A 66 -16.36 -8.58 -4.25
CA VAL A 66 -16.40 -7.57 -5.32
C VAL A 66 -16.92 -6.25 -4.75
N PHE A 67 -18.04 -6.29 -4.03
CA PHE A 67 -18.61 -5.12 -3.39
C PHE A 67 -17.66 -4.51 -2.35
N GLN A 68 -17.13 -5.35 -1.45
CA GLN A 68 -16.24 -4.89 -0.39
C GLN A 68 -14.92 -4.33 -0.93
N THR A 69 -14.37 -4.89 -2.02
CA THR A 69 -13.19 -4.32 -2.69
C THR A 69 -13.47 -2.92 -3.24
N LYS A 70 -14.60 -2.73 -3.93
CA LYS A 70 -15.00 -1.41 -4.45
C LYS A 70 -15.20 -0.40 -3.32
N GLN A 71 -15.82 -0.82 -2.23
CA GLN A 71 -16.03 0.02 -1.06
C GLN A 71 -14.69 0.42 -0.42
N ALA A 72 -13.77 -0.54 -0.22
CA ALA A 72 -12.45 -0.28 0.33
C ALA A 72 -11.65 0.69 -0.55
N ILE A 73 -11.66 0.52 -1.89
CA ILE A 73 -11.05 1.47 -2.84
C ILE A 73 -11.62 2.87 -2.65
N ASN A 74 -12.93 3.02 -2.51
CA ASN A 74 -13.55 4.32 -2.30
C ASN A 74 -13.17 4.94 -0.94
N ASN A 75 -13.01 4.10 0.10
CA ASN A 75 -12.57 4.54 1.42
C ASN A 75 -11.13 5.06 1.43
N LEU A 76 -10.26 4.56 0.52
CA LEU A 76 -8.87 5.03 0.42
C LEU A 76 -8.76 6.55 0.17
N LYS A 77 -9.75 7.18 -0.46
CA LYS A 77 -9.83 8.65 -0.68
C LYS A 77 -9.72 9.47 0.61
N ASN A 78 -10.14 8.88 1.73
CA ASN A 78 -10.29 9.57 3.00
C ASN A 78 -9.21 9.19 4.01
N ILE A 79 -8.29 8.29 3.65
CA ILE A 79 -7.24 7.83 4.56
C ILE A 79 -6.22 8.93 4.80
N LYS A 80 -5.78 9.03 6.06
CA LYS A 80 -4.62 9.82 6.46
C LYS A 80 -3.59 8.91 7.11
N LEU A 81 -2.35 8.95 6.62
CA LEU A 81 -1.22 8.36 7.30
C LEU A 81 -0.65 9.35 8.32
N SER A 82 -0.32 8.84 9.50
CA SER A 82 0.52 9.55 10.46
C SER A 82 1.88 8.86 10.47
N LEU A 83 2.90 9.54 9.97
CA LEU A 83 4.26 9.03 9.87
C LEU A 83 5.12 9.67 10.96
N VAL A 84 6.15 8.94 11.39
CA VAL A 84 7.17 9.45 12.31
C VAL A 84 8.52 9.31 11.61
N ASP A 85 9.14 10.43 11.27
CA ASP A 85 10.46 10.48 10.64
C ASP A 85 11.40 11.35 11.48
N ASN A 86 12.47 10.77 12.02
CA ASN A 86 13.47 11.48 12.84
C ASN A 86 12.89 12.38 13.95
N GLY A 87 11.78 11.96 14.57
CA GLY A 87 11.08 12.71 15.62
C GLY A 87 10.02 13.70 15.13
N PHE A 88 9.87 13.90 13.82
CA PHE A 88 8.81 14.69 13.22
C PHE A 88 7.56 13.86 12.94
N HIS A 89 6.40 14.39 13.31
CA HIS A 89 5.11 13.81 13.00
C HIS A 89 4.56 14.39 11.70
N ILE A 90 4.46 13.57 10.66
CA ILE A 90 3.94 13.98 9.36
C ILE A 90 2.56 13.37 9.16
N LYS A 91 1.53 14.21 8.98
CA LYS A 91 0.19 13.76 8.62
C LYS A 91 -0.07 14.06 7.16
N LEU A 92 -0.33 13.03 6.36
CA LEU A 92 -0.55 13.17 4.92
C LEU A 92 -1.65 12.23 4.43
N LYS A 93 -2.25 12.55 3.29
CA LYS A 93 -3.04 11.58 2.53
C LYS A 93 -2.06 10.78 1.67
N PRO A 94 -2.04 9.43 1.74
CA PRO A 94 -1.08 8.67 0.94
C PRO A 94 -1.38 8.72 -0.55
N ILE A 95 -2.65 8.94 -0.88
CA ILE A 95 -3.20 8.99 -2.23
C ILE A 95 -3.85 10.36 -2.39
N GLU A 96 -3.41 11.13 -3.37
CA GLU A 96 -3.99 12.42 -3.71
C GLU A 96 -5.34 12.25 -4.37
N ASN A 97 -5.43 11.30 -5.29
CA ASN A 97 -6.64 11.00 -6.04
C ASN A 97 -6.75 9.50 -6.30
N ILE A 98 -7.96 8.97 -6.17
CA ILE A 98 -8.27 7.60 -6.57
C ILE A 98 -9.68 7.53 -7.13
N SER A 99 -9.83 6.91 -8.29
CA SER A 99 -11.12 6.73 -8.94
C SER A 99 -11.21 5.36 -9.59
N LEU A 100 -12.41 4.80 -9.60
CA LEU A 100 -12.72 3.57 -10.30
C LEU A 100 -13.59 3.93 -11.50
N TYR A 101 -13.10 3.66 -12.70
CA TYR A 101 -13.86 3.80 -13.93
C TYR A 101 -13.84 2.46 -14.67
N ALA A 102 -15.03 1.91 -14.94
CA ALA A 102 -15.20 0.54 -15.43
C ALA A 102 -14.43 -0.48 -14.56
N SER A 103 -13.41 -1.13 -15.12
CA SER A 103 -12.55 -2.11 -14.43
C SER A 103 -11.18 -1.54 -14.06
N THR A 104 -10.94 -0.25 -14.20
CA THR A 104 -9.63 0.37 -13.94
C THR A 104 -9.71 1.31 -12.74
N VAL A 105 -8.82 1.09 -11.78
CA VAL A 105 -8.54 1.99 -10.67
C VAL A 105 -7.38 2.89 -11.06
N TYR A 106 -7.66 4.19 -11.13
CA TYR A 106 -6.66 5.24 -11.34
C TYR A 106 -6.23 5.77 -9.98
N VAL A 107 -4.92 5.81 -9.73
CA VAL A 107 -4.36 6.24 -8.44
C VAL A 107 -3.25 7.25 -8.67
N ASP A 108 -3.37 8.44 -8.07
CA ASP A 108 -2.30 9.43 -7.97
C ASP A 108 -1.73 9.41 -6.55
N LEU A 109 -0.44 9.09 -6.41
CA LEU A 109 0.21 9.05 -5.11
C LEU A 109 0.66 10.42 -4.65
N ASN A 110 0.65 10.60 -3.33
CA ASN A 110 1.23 11.79 -2.71
C ASN A 110 2.77 11.81 -2.94
N PRO A 111 3.36 12.94 -3.37
CA PRO A 111 4.79 13.03 -3.64
C PRO A 111 5.70 12.62 -2.48
N ILE A 112 5.29 12.89 -1.24
CA ILE A 112 6.06 12.48 -0.04
C ILE A 112 6.07 10.94 0.08
N VAL A 113 4.97 10.27 -0.27
CA VAL A 113 4.96 8.80 -0.33
C VAL A 113 5.91 8.30 -1.41
N ILE A 114 5.98 8.98 -2.57
CA ILE A 114 6.88 8.64 -3.68
C ILE A 114 8.35 8.76 -3.24
N GLU A 115 8.70 9.79 -2.46
CA GLU A 115 10.04 9.94 -1.87
C GLU A 115 10.38 8.76 -0.94
N TYR A 116 9.42 8.31 -0.12
CA TYR A 116 9.64 7.15 0.75
C TYR A 116 9.80 5.84 -0.02
N LEU A 117 9.39 5.73 -1.28
CA LEU A 117 9.66 4.54 -2.09
C LEU A 117 11.16 4.35 -2.34
N ASP A 118 11.95 5.43 -2.41
CA ASP A 118 13.41 5.34 -2.60
C ASP A 118 14.11 4.66 -1.43
N GLN A 119 13.53 4.76 -0.22
CA GLN A 119 14.06 4.09 0.95
C GLN A 119 14.15 2.56 0.77
N ILE A 120 13.33 1.98 -0.12
CA ILE A 120 13.40 0.56 -0.44
C ILE A 120 14.73 0.23 -1.14
N LEU A 121 15.20 1.08 -2.06
CA LEU A 121 16.47 0.90 -2.78
C LEU A 121 17.68 0.92 -1.83
N PHE A 122 17.58 1.70 -0.75
CA PHE A 122 18.61 1.79 0.30
C PHE A 122 18.46 0.76 1.42
N GLY A 123 17.58 -0.24 1.26
CA GLY A 123 17.40 -1.32 2.24
C GLY A 123 16.56 -0.94 3.46
N ASN A 124 15.94 0.23 3.49
CA ASN A 124 15.08 0.66 4.59
C ASN A 124 13.60 0.29 4.34
N TYR A 125 13.36 -1.02 4.22
CA TYR A 125 12.04 -1.59 4.00
C TYR A 125 11.74 -2.74 4.96
N ILE A 126 10.47 -3.17 4.99
CA ILE A 126 10.07 -4.48 5.48
C ILE A 126 9.56 -5.34 4.33
N LYS A 127 9.69 -6.66 4.46
CA LYS A 127 8.95 -7.62 3.64
C LYS A 127 7.60 -7.88 4.28
N PHE A 128 6.52 -7.76 3.51
CA PHE A 128 5.17 -8.01 3.98
C PHE A 128 4.50 -9.08 3.10
N ASP A 129 3.86 -10.07 3.71
CA ASP A 129 3.03 -11.04 2.99
C ASP A 129 1.60 -10.51 2.94
N LEU A 130 1.18 -10.07 1.76
CA LEU A 130 -0.18 -9.55 1.55
C LEU A 130 -1.25 -10.61 1.82
N LEU A 131 -0.99 -11.88 1.53
CA LEU A 131 -2.00 -12.95 1.65
C LEU A 131 -2.28 -13.29 3.12
N LYS A 132 -1.22 -13.27 3.95
CA LYS A 132 -1.31 -13.52 5.40
C LYS A 132 -1.46 -12.23 6.22
N ASN A 133 -1.51 -11.07 5.57
CA ASN A 133 -1.51 -9.74 6.18
C ASN A 133 -0.47 -9.56 7.31
N SER A 134 0.76 -10.03 7.12
CA SER A 134 1.78 -10.05 8.17
C SER A 134 3.18 -9.68 7.68
N ILE A 135 4.01 -9.17 8.59
CA ILE A 135 5.43 -8.93 8.33
C ILE A 135 6.12 -10.28 8.20
N VAL A 136 6.90 -10.45 7.13
CA VAL A 136 7.72 -11.64 6.95
C VAL A 136 8.93 -11.53 7.88
N ASN A 137 8.85 -12.16 9.03
CA ASN A 137 10.00 -12.33 9.90
C ASN A 137 10.93 -13.36 9.27
N LYS A 138 12.02 -12.91 8.64
CA LYS A 138 13.23 -13.73 8.66
C LYS A 138 13.74 -13.64 10.09
N THR A 139 13.41 -14.61 10.92
CA THR A 139 14.27 -14.91 12.06
C THR A 139 15.68 -15.06 11.49
N LYS A 140 16.52 -14.03 11.67
CA LYS A 140 17.94 -14.31 11.89
C LYS A 140 17.96 -15.02 13.22
N THR A 141 17.77 -16.33 13.20
CA THR A 141 18.28 -17.19 14.24
C THR A 141 19.79 -16.96 14.18
N PHE A 142 20.28 -16.05 15.00
CA PHE A 142 21.68 -16.08 15.38
C PHE A 142 21.86 -17.42 16.10
N ILE A 143 22.49 -18.37 15.40
CA ILE A 143 23.09 -19.55 16.04
C ILE A 143 24.38 -19.08 16.70
#